data_AF-A0A2E1PCL0-F1
#
_entry.id   AF-A0A2E1PCL0-F1
#
_cell.length_a   1.000
_cell.length_b   1.000
_cell.length_c   1.000
_cell.angle_alpha   90.00
_cell.angle_beta   90.00
_cell.angle_gamma   90.00
#
_symmetry.space_group_name_H-M   'P 1'
#
loop_
_entity.id
_entity.type
_entity.pdbx_description
1 polymer ?
#
loop_
_entity_poly.entity_id
_entity_poly.type
_entity_poly.pdbx_seq_one_letter_code
_entity_poly.pdbx_strand_id
1 'polypeptide(L)'
;MKYLVLLLILPILNLSALTNDLEIEIASNSSLTMEYIIAKGVCKMLNRQLELSKFMGGTNKLDCNVIISKGTKSNLDLIKLGEADYAVINISEINSNNDLSNFQAVVYFKGINSDWLFITSKKSNAQKICEVTEALFNNYLEFSYLHSDFKNFSKESFTIKKFPFHIGAFKYFDKKNCKIIKDTISDF
;
A
#
# COMPACT_ATOMS: atom_id res chain seq x y z
N MET A 1 33.84 16.88 -44.59
CA MET A 1 32.69 15.95 -44.64
C MET A 1 32.89 14.76 -43.69
N LYS A 2 33.25 15.01 -42.41
CA LYS A 2 33.47 13.96 -41.38
C LYS A 2 32.76 14.24 -40.05
N TYR A 3 32.21 15.45 -39.88
CA TYR A 3 31.47 15.85 -38.66
C TYR A 3 29.94 15.83 -38.83
N LEU A 4 29.43 15.64 -40.05
CA LEU A 4 28.00 15.64 -40.32
C LEU A 4 27.30 14.33 -39.93
N VAL A 5 28.06 13.26 -39.71
CA VAL A 5 27.53 11.93 -39.36
C VAL A 5 27.33 11.77 -37.83
N LEU A 6 27.96 12.61 -37.01
CA LEU A 6 27.86 12.51 -35.55
C LEU A 6 26.60 13.16 -34.96
N LEU A 7 25.88 13.98 -35.76
CA LEU A 7 24.66 14.69 -35.33
C LEU A 7 23.37 13.89 -35.51
N LEU A 8 23.43 12.68 -36.09
CA LEU A 8 22.24 11.84 -36.35
C LEU A 8 22.05 10.68 -35.35
N ILE A 9 22.89 10.57 -34.31
CA ILE A 9 22.79 9.48 -33.31
C ILE A 9 22.09 9.93 -32.01
N LEU A 10 21.62 11.17 -31.92
CA LEU A 10 20.85 11.69 -30.78
C LEU A 10 19.38 11.89 -31.18
N PRO A 11 18.56 10.82 -31.16
CA PRO A 11 17.32 10.92 -30.39
C PRO A 11 16.78 9.58 -29.82
N ILE A 12 17.62 8.59 -29.46
CA ILE A 12 17.08 7.27 -29.00
C ILE A 12 17.07 7.08 -27.47
N LEU A 13 17.68 7.98 -26.67
CA LEU A 13 17.75 7.77 -25.21
C LEU A 13 16.54 8.24 -24.39
N ASN A 14 15.49 8.79 -25.02
CA ASN A 14 14.36 9.40 -24.30
C ASN A 14 13.01 8.67 -24.46
N LEU A 15 12.99 7.36 -24.70
CA LEU A 15 11.73 6.61 -24.77
C LEU A 15 11.71 5.40 -23.82
N SER A 16 11.86 5.67 -22.53
CA SER A 16 11.29 4.81 -21.51
C SER A 16 10.81 5.65 -20.34
N ALA A 17 9.83 6.51 -20.60
CA ALA A 17 8.86 6.83 -19.55
C ALA A 17 8.08 5.52 -19.31
N LEU A 18 8.64 4.66 -18.47
CA LEU A 18 8.01 3.42 -18.03
C LEU A 18 6.76 3.85 -17.25
N THR A 19 5.61 3.93 -17.95
CA THR A 19 4.31 4.11 -17.33
C THR A 19 4.01 2.80 -16.59
N ASN A 20 4.58 2.66 -15.40
CA ASN A 20 4.31 1.51 -14.55
C ASN A 20 2.90 1.69 -14.00
N ASP A 21 1.93 1.22 -14.76
CA ASP A 21 0.59 0.97 -14.23
C ASP A 21 0.74 0.00 -13.07
N LEU A 22 0.22 0.39 -11.91
CA LEU A 22 0.33 -0.34 -10.66
C LEU A 22 -0.91 -1.20 -10.49
N GLU A 23 -0.74 -2.51 -10.37
CA GLU A 23 -1.81 -3.43 -9.97
C GLU A 23 -1.64 -3.75 -8.49
N ILE A 24 -2.74 -3.69 -7.73
CA ILE A 24 -2.79 -3.99 -6.30
C ILE A 24 -3.96 -4.93 -6.04
N GLU A 25 -3.64 -6.11 -5.54
CA GLU A 25 -4.63 -7.10 -5.10
C GLU A 25 -4.71 -7.13 -3.57
N ILE A 26 -5.90 -6.91 -3.02
CA ILE A 26 -6.16 -6.91 -1.57
C ILE A 26 -7.07 -8.07 -1.21
N ALA A 27 -6.54 -9.08 -0.54
CA ALA A 27 -7.33 -10.17 0.01
C ALA A 27 -8.18 -9.69 1.20
N SER A 28 -9.45 -10.04 1.16
CA SER A 28 -10.41 -9.69 2.20
C SER A 28 -11.39 -10.82 2.45
N ASN A 29 -12.14 -10.74 3.55
CA ASN A 29 -13.20 -11.70 3.86
C ASN A 29 -14.45 -11.40 2.99
N SER A 30 -15.62 -11.91 3.37
CA SER A 30 -16.86 -11.72 2.59
C SER A 30 -17.25 -10.25 2.39
N SER A 31 -18.04 -9.97 1.34
CA SER A 31 -18.53 -8.63 1.01
C SER A 31 -19.40 -7.98 2.10
N LEU A 32 -19.82 -8.75 3.12
CA LEU A 32 -20.63 -8.30 4.23
C LEU A 32 -19.79 -7.94 5.47
N THR A 33 -18.47 -8.11 5.43
CA THR A 33 -17.61 -7.88 6.60
C THR A 33 -16.88 -6.54 6.54
N MET A 34 -16.39 -6.10 7.70
CA MET A 34 -15.65 -4.85 7.81
C MET A 34 -14.32 -4.90 7.05
N GLU A 35 -13.67 -6.06 6.99
CA GLU A 35 -12.45 -6.29 6.21
C GLU A 35 -12.65 -5.89 4.75
N TYR A 36 -13.81 -6.21 4.16
CA TYR A 36 -14.10 -5.85 2.77
C TYR A 36 -14.26 -4.35 2.62
N ILE A 37 -14.96 -3.70 3.56
CA ILE A 37 -15.13 -2.24 3.57
C ILE A 37 -13.77 -1.55 3.75
N ILE A 38 -12.91 -2.03 4.63
CA ILE A 38 -11.54 -1.53 4.82
C ILE A 38 -10.75 -1.66 3.52
N ALA A 39 -10.77 -2.84 2.88
CA ALA A 39 -10.04 -3.06 1.62
C ALA A 39 -10.51 -2.13 0.49
N LYS A 40 -11.84 -1.94 0.34
CA LYS A 40 -12.40 -0.97 -0.62
C LYS A 40 -11.97 0.46 -0.29
N GLY A 41 -11.90 0.81 1.00
CA GLY A 41 -11.45 2.12 1.43
C GLY A 41 -9.97 2.38 1.18
N VAL A 42 -9.13 1.36 1.36
CA VAL A 42 -7.72 1.39 0.95
C VAL A 42 -7.62 1.68 -0.55
N CYS A 43 -8.33 0.94 -1.40
CA CYS A 43 -8.35 1.22 -2.84
C CYS A 43 -8.81 2.64 -3.16
N LYS A 44 -9.86 3.15 -2.49
CA LYS A 44 -10.33 4.53 -2.71
C LYS A 44 -9.27 5.57 -2.36
N MET A 45 -8.57 5.41 -1.22
CA MET A 45 -7.49 6.32 -0.81
C MET A 45 -6.32 6.31 -1.78
N LEU A 46 -5.91 5.13 -2.27
CA LEU A 46 -4.84 4.99 -3.24
C LEU A 46 -5.22 5.60 -4.60
N ASN A 47 -6.45 5.36 -5.05
CA ASN A 47 -6.99 5.99 -6.27
C ASN A 47 -7.00 7.52 -6.13
N ARG A 48 -7.36 8.05 -4.96
CA ARG A 48 -7.34 9.50 -4.72
C ARG A 48 -5.93 10.09 -4.84
N GLN A 49 -4.93 9.41 -4.27
CA GLN A 49 -3.53 9.82 -4.43
C GLN A 49 -3.12 9.85 -5.91
N LEU A 50 -3.56 8.86 -6.69
CA LEU A 50 -3.28 8.80 -8.11
C LEU A 50 -3.95 9.96 -8.88
N GLU A 51 -5.22 10.26 -8.61
CA GLU A 51 -5.92 11.39 -9.24
C GLU A 51 -5.19 12.71 -9.01
N LEU A 52 -4.69 12.95 -7.79
CA LEU A 52 -3.88 14.13 -7.48
C LEU A 52 -2.59 14.14 -8.30
N SER A 53 -1.93 12.99 -8.47
CA SER A 53 -0.74 12.89 -9.32
C SER A 53 -1.05 13.17 -10.80
N LYS A 54 -2.19 12.69 -11.31
CA LYS A 54 -2.64 12.93 -12.68
C LYS A 54 -2.95 14.41 -12.93
N PHE A 55 -3.58 15.06 -11.96
CA PHE A 55 -3.80 16.51 -11.99
C PHE A 55 -2.48 17.29 -12.10
N MET A 56 -1.39 16.76 -11.52
CA MET A 56 -0.04 17.33 -11.61
C MET A 56 0.76 16.86 -12.85
N GLY A 57 0.11 16.23 -13.83
CA GLY A 57 0.74 15.77 -15.08
C GLY A 57 1.29 14.34 -15.04
N GLY A 58 1.01 13.56 -13.99
CA GLY A 58 1.32 12.14 -13.93
C GLY A 58 0.48 11.31 -14.91
N THR A 59 1.05 10.24 -15.46
CA THR A 59 0.39 9.39 -16.47
C THR A 59 0.10 7.96 -16.00
N ASN A 60 0.59 7.57 -14.83
CA ASN A 60 0.43 6.22 -14.30
C ASN A 60 -1.04 5.88 -14.04
N LYS A 61 -1.38 4.59 -14.12
CA LYS A 61 -2.65 4.04 -13.64
C LYS A 61 -2.45 3.22 -12.38
N LEU A 62 -3.54 3.05 -11.63
CA LEU A 62 -3.66 2.15 -10.50
C LEU A 62 -4.90 1.30 -10.79
N ASP A 63 -4.71 -0.01 -10.85
CA ASP A 63 -5.80 -0.97 -10.73
C ASP A 63 -5.75 -1.57 -9.33
N CYS A 64 -6.81 -1.37 -8.55
CA CYS A 64 -6.88 -1.82 -7.16
C CYS A 64 -8.12 -2.67 -6.97
N ASN A 65 -7.89 -3.96 -6.78
CA ASN A 65 -8.90 -4.99 -6.73
C ASN A 65 -8.97 -5.59 -5.33
N VAL A 66 -10.18 -6.02 -4.95
CA VAL A 66 -10.42 -6.69 -3.67
C VAL A 66 -10.84 -8.12 -3.94
N ILE A 67 -10.02 -9.07 -3.51
CA ILE A 67 -10.26 -10.50 -3.65
C ILE A 67 -11.07 -10.96 -2.43
N ILE A 68 -12.27 -11.49 -2.66
CA ILE A 68 -13.11 -12.06 -1.61
C ILE A 68 -12.64 -13.48 -1.31
N SER A 69 -12.36 -13.74 -0.03
CA SER A 69 -11.89 -15.03 0.46
C SER A 69 -12.73 -15.54 1.64
N LYS A 70 -12.34 -16.68 2.22
CA LYS A 70 -13.02 -17.35 3.34
C LYS A 70 -12.35 -17.07 4.69
N GLY A 71 -12.03 -15.81 4.98
CA GLY A 71 -11.54 -15.34 6.28
C GLY A 71 -10.01 -15.30 6.42
N THR A 72 -9.54 -15.01 7.63
CA THR A 72 -8.14 -14.65 7.91
C THR A 72 -7.12 -15.66 7.38
N LYS A 73 -7.33 -16.98 7.55
CA LYS A 73 -6.39 -17.98 7.03
C LYS A 73 -6.26 -17.92 5.49
N SER A 74 -7.39 -17.84 4.79
CA SER A 74 -7.41 -17.77 3.33
C SER A 74 -6.74 -16.48 2.83
N ASN A 75 -6.92 -15.36 3.53
CA ASN A 75 -6.24 -14.10 3.22
C ASN A 75 -4.71 -14.22 3.30
N LEU A 76 -4.21 -14.88 4.35
CA LEU A 76 -2.76 -15.12 4.51
C LEU A 76 -2.21 -16.05 3.42
N ASP A 77 -2.97 -17.08 3.04
CA ASP A 77 -2.56 -18.03 2.02
C ASP A 77 -2.48 -17.36 0.63
N LEU A 78 -3.40 -16.45 0.29
CA LEU A 78 -3.35 -15.66 -0.96
C LEU A 78 -2.07 -14.83 -1.07
N ILE A 79 -1.63 -14.17 0.00
CA ILE A 79 -0.35 -13.44 0.00
C ILE A 79 0.83 -14.42 -0.16
N LYS A 80 0.79 -15.59 0.49
CA LYS A 80 1.87 -16.60 0.35
C LYS A 80 2.01 -17.12 -1.06
N LEU A 81 0.87 -17.31 -1.75
CA LEU A 81 0.82 -17.76 -3.14
C LEU A 81 1.19 -16.65 -4.14
N GLY A 82 1.27 -15.40 -3.70
CA GLY A 82 1.49 -14.24 -4.57
C GLY A 82 0.26 -13.83 -5.36
N GLU A 83 -0.92 -14.34 -4.99
CA GLU A 83 -2.22 -13.96 -5.59
C GLU A 83 -2.77 -12.66 -4.99
N ALA A 84 -2.23 -12.20 -3.86
CA ALA A 84 -2.54 -10.89 -3.28
C ALA A 84 -1.28 -10.17 -2.80
N ASP A 85 -1.18 -8.86 -3.04
CA ASP A 85 -0.12 -8.01 -2.48
C ASP A 85 -0.32 -7.74 -0.98
N TYR A 86 -1.59 -7.62 -0.60
CA TYR A 86 -2.01 -7.23 0.74
C TYR A 86 -3.20 -8.04 1.22
N ALA A 87 -3.46 -7.97 2.52
CA ALA A 87 -4.68 -8.49 3.10
C ALA A 87 -5.18 -7.60 4.24
N VAL A 88 -6.49 -7.59 4.44
CA VAL A 88 -7.09 -7.13 5.70
C VAL A 88 -7.41 -8.33 6.55
N ILE A 89 -6.92 -8.35 7.79
CA ILE A 89 -7.21 -9.39 8.77
C ILE A 89 -7.81 -8.81 10.04
N ASN A 90 -8.72 -9.55 10.64
CA ASN A 90 -9.32 -9.21 11.92
C ASN A 90 -8.47 -9.81 13.04
N ILE A 91 -8.00 -8.97 13.97
CA ILE A 91 -7.10 -9.40 15.05
C ILE A 91 -7.77 -10.44 15.95
N SER A 92 -9.08 -10.36 16.16
CA SER A 92 -9.82 -11.32 16.99
C SER A 92 -9.86 -12.74 16.38
N GLU A 93 -9.64 -12.88 15.07
CA GLU A 93 -9.62 -14.19 14.39
C GLU A 93 -8.22 -14.83 14.40
N ILE A 94 -7.18 -14.08 14.77
CA ILE A 94 -5.81 -14.58 14.85
C ILE A 94 -5.72 -15.58 16.01
N ASN A 95 -5.43 -16.82 15.68
CA ASN A 95 -5.19 -17.89 16.65
C ASN A 95 -3.87 -18.61 16.35
N SER A 96 -3.52 -19.60 17.18
CA SER A 96 -2.26 -20.34 17.06
C SER A 96 -2.08 -21.08 15.73
N ASN A 97 -3.15 -21.29 14.95
CA ASN A 97 -3.07 -21.92 13.64
C ASN A 97 -2.74 -20.93 12.51
N ASN A 98 -2.69 -19.63 12.80
CA ASN A 98 -2.30 -18.60 11.85
C ASN A 98 -0.81 -18.31 12.00
N ASP A 99 0.02 -18.91 11.14
CA ASP A 99 1.44 -18.54 11.04
C ASP A 99 1.58 -17.12 10.46
N LEU A 100 1.93 -16.17 11.33
CA LEU A 100 2.12 -14.76 10.97
C LEU A 100 3.59 -14.38 10.71
N SER A 101 4.53 -15.33 10.79
CA SER A 101 5.97 -15.05 10.73
C SER A 101 6.44 -14.39 9.43
N ASN A 102 5.71 -14.61 8.35
CA ASN A 102 6.01 -14.10 7.01
C ASN A 102 5.33 -12.78 6.67
N PHE A 103 4.57 -12.19 7.61
CA PHE A 103 3.76 -11.00 7.35
C PHE A 103 4.13 -9.86 8.27
N GLN A 104 3.92 -8.64 7.79
CA GLN A 104 4.12 -7.43 8.57
C GLN A 104 2.98 -6.45 8.33
N ALA A 105 2.68 -5.66 9.36
CA ALA A 105 1.64 -4.65 9.30
C ALA A 105 2.10 -3.45 8.46
N VAL A 106 1.24 -2.99 7.56
CA VAL A 106 1.38 -1.72 6.86
C VAL A 106 0.61 -0.65 7.65
N VAL A 107 -0.61 -0.97 8.05
CA VAL A 107 -1.50 -0.08 8.79
C VAL A 107 -2.33 -0.89 9.78
N TYR A 108 -2.56 -0.33 10.97
CA TYR A 108 -3.50 -0.85 11.96
C TYR A 108 -4.78 0.00 11.95
N PHE A 109 -5.95 -0.63 12.01
CA PHE A 109 -7.24 0.03 11.99
C PHE A 109 -7.98 -0.30 13.29
N LYS A 110 -8.09 0.68 14.19
CA LYS A 110 -8.82 0.53 15.45
C LYS A 110 -10.33 0.69 15.23
N GLY A 111 -11.11 -0.36 15.43
CA GLY A 111 -12.57 -0.29 15.39
C GLY A 111 -13.22 -0.14 16.76
N ILE A 112 -14.55 -0.13 16.76
CA ILE A 112 -15.37 -0.08 17.98
C ILE A 112 -15.39 -1.47 18.65
N ASN A 113 -15.70 -2.51 17.87
CA ASN A 113 -15.91 -3.88 18.36
C ASN A 113 -14.75 -4.83 18.04
N SER A 114 -13.93 -4.50 17.04
CA SER A 114 -12.73 -5.26 16.70
C SER A 114 -11.66 -4.34 16.13
N ASP A 115 -10.43 -4.86 16.06
CA ASP A 115 -9.30 -4.20 15.42
C ASP A 115 -8.87 -5.01 14.19
N TRP A 116 -8.38 -4.30 13.17
CA TRP A 116 -7.91 -4.92 11.94
C TRP A 116 -6.48 -4.51 11.60
N LEU A 117 -5.81 -5.36 10.84
CA LEU A 117 -4.51 -5.07 10.26
C LEU A 117 -4.60 -5.14 8.75
N PHE A 118 -4.08 -4.13 8.09
CA PHE A 118 -3.69 -4.21 6.70
C PHE A 118 -2.23 -4.66 6.65
N ILE A 119 -2.01 -5.85 6.13
CA ILE A 119 -0.73 -6.54 6.17
C ILE A 119 -0.21 -6.81 4.75
N THR A 120 1.08 -7.07 4.66
CA THR A 120 1.75 -7.52 3.44
C THR A 120 2.81 -8.57 3.79
N SER A 121 3.41 -9.18 2.77
CA SER A 121 4.59 -10.03 2.94
C SER A 121 5.77 -9.26 3.52
N LYS A 122 6.52 -9.87 4.44
CA LYS A 122 7.78 -9.32 4.96
C LYS A 122 8.82 -9.05 3.87
N LYS A 123 8.69 -9.71 2.71
CA LYS A 123 9.59 -9.57 1.56
C LYS A 123 9.19 -8.43 0.61
N SER A 124 8.06 -7.76 0.86
CA SER A 124 7.56 -6.69 0.02
C SER A 124 8.55 -5.52 -0.07
N ASN A 125 8.61 -4.84 -1.21
CA ASN A 125 9.54 -3.75 -1.43
C ASN A 125 9.29 -2.59 -0.46
N ALA A 126 10.30 -2.25 0.36
CA ALA A 126 10.17 -1.22 1.40
C ALA A 126 9.77 0.16 0.88
N GLN A 127 10.23 0.55 -0.31
CA GLN A 127 9.86 1.82 -0.92
C GLN A 127 8.40 1.82 -1.37
N LYS A 128 7.94 0.77 -2.06
CA LYS A 128 6.51 0.58 -2.42
C LYS A 128 5.63 0.64 -1.16
N ILE A 129 6.02 -0.06 -0.10
CA ILE A 129 5.24 -0.06 1.15
C ILE A 129 5.20 1.32 1.79
N CYS A 130 6.31 2.07 1.81
CA CYS A 130 6.30 3.44 2.31
C CYS A 130 5.29 4.29 1.52
N GLU A 131 5.40 4.31 0.19
CA GLU A 131 4.54 5.12 -0.68
C GLU A 131 3.05 4.78 -0.51
N VAL A 132 2.73 3.50 -0.37
CA VAL A 132 1.37 3.06 -0.03
C VAL A 132 0.96 3.59 1.33
N THR A 133 1.78 3.45 2.38
CA THR A 133 1.47 4.01 3.70
C THR A 133 1.25 5.53 3.65
N GLU A 134 2.11 6.27 2.95
CA GLU A 134 1.97 7.71 2.76
C GLU A 134 0.65 8.08 2.06
N ALA A 135 0.31 7.39 0.98
CA ALA A 135 -0.92 7.60 0.24
C ALA A 135 -2.16 7.38 1.11
N LEU A 136 -2.18 6.32 1.95
CA LEU A 136 -3.29 6.07 2.87
C LEU A 136 -3.42 7.18 3.90
N PHE A 137 -2.33 7.62 4.49
CA PHE A 137 -2.36 8.65 5.53
C PHE A 137 -2.63 10.06 5.00
N ASN A 138 -2.25 10.38 3.77
CA ASN A 138 -2.58 11.65 3.14
C ASN A 138 -4.06 11.74 2.79
N ASN A 139 -4.70 10.60 2.52
CA ASN A 139 -6.08 10.51 2.09
C ASN A 139 -7.01 9.89 3.15
N TYR A 140 -6.58 9.79 4.41
CA TYR A 140 -7.33 9.11 5.47
C TYR A 140 -8.74 9.66 5.72
N LEU A 141 -8.98 10.95 5.43
CA LEU A 141 -10.31 11.54 5.56
C LEU A 141 -11.30 10.90 4.57
N GLU A 142 -10.87 10.43 3.41
CA GLU A 142 -11.74 9.68 2.49
C GLU A 142 -12.28 8.40 3.13
N PHE A 143 -11.51 7.82 4.05
CA PHE A 143 -11.86 6.60 4.75
C PHE A 143 -12.98 6.81 5.77
N SER A 144 -12.94 7.93 6.51
CA SER A 144 -13.94 8.21 7.55
C SER A 144 -15.35 8.44 6.99
N TYR A 145 -15.47 8.80 5.71
CA TYR A 145 -16.75 8.94 5.01
C TYR A 145 -17.31 7.63 4.43
N LEU A 146 -16.57 6.51 4.49
CA LEU A 146 -17.01 5.25 3.88
C LEU A 146 -17.97 4.45 4.75
N HIS A 147 -17.84 4.54 6.07
CA HIS A 147 -18.66 3.78 7.00
C HIS A 147 -18.73 4.50 8.36
N SER A 148 -19.85 4.36 9.07
CA SER A 148 -20.05 5.01 10.37
C SER A 148 -18.99 4.62 11.39
N ASP A 149 -18.53 3.37 11.36
CA ASP A 149 -17.50 2.84 12.25
C ASP A 149 -16.15 3.52 12.05
N PHE A 150 -15.95 4.16 10.89
CA PHE A 150 -14.73 4.89 10.55
C PHE A 150 -14.80 6.38 10.86
N LYS A 151 -15.95 6.89 11.31
CA LYS A 151 -16.12 8.32 11.60
C LYS A 151 -15.13 8.85 12.65
N ASN A 152 -14.71 7.96 13.55
CA ASN A 152 -13.73 8.27 14.59
C ASN A 152 -12.29 7.89 14.19
N PHE A 153 -12.05 7.50 12.93
CA PHE A 153 -10.71 7.18 12.47
C PHE A 153 -9.93 8.47 12.30
N SER A 154 -8.93 8.65 13.15
CA SER A 154 -7.97 9.74 13.06
C SER A 154 -6.63 9.19 12.60
N LYS A 155 -5.65 10.08 12.38
CA LYS A 155 -4.26 9.65 12.17
C LYS A 155 -3.73 8.77 13.31
N GLU A 156 -4.31 8.90 14.50
CA GLU A 156 -3.97 8.13 15.72
C GLU A 156 -4.68 6.76 15.76
N SER A 157 -5.74 6.56 14.98
CA SER A 157 -6.34 5.24 14.80
C SER A 157 -5.41 4.27 14.06
N PHE A 158 -4.42 4.82 13.35
CA PHE A 158 -3.31 4.09 12.74
C PHE A 158 -2.09 4.04 13.66
N THR A 159 -2.27 3.46 14.84
CA THR A 159 -1.22 3.37 15.86
C THR A 159 -0.30 2.16 15.68
N ILE A 160 0.95 2.33 16.10
CA ILE A 160 1.90 1.22 16.24
C ILE A 160 1.53 0.43 17.51
N LYS A 161 0.89 -0.74 17.36
CA LYS A 161 0.69 -1.72 18.44
C LYS A 161 1.66 -2.91 18.28
N LYS A 162 1.61 -3.87 19.21
CA LYS A 162 2.47 -5.09 19.34
C LYS A 162 2.70 -5.94 18.07
N PHE A 163 2.12 -5.61 16.92
CA PHE A 163 2.40 -6.28 15.64
C PHE A 163 3.63 -5.66 14.96
N PRO A 164 4.53 -6.48 14.39
CA PRO A 164 5.69 -5.96 13.69
C PRO A 164 5.26 -5.23 12.42
N PHE A 165 5.55 -3.93 12.35
CA PHE A 165 5.31 -3.13 11.15
C PHE A 165 6.37 -3.40 10.10
N HIS A 166 5.97 -3.28 8.85
CA HIS A 166 6.87 -3.35 7.72
C HIS A 166 7.82 -2.15 7.75
N ILE A 167 9.10 -2.36 7.43
CA ILE A 167 10.12 -1.30 7.52
C ILE A 167 9.77 -0.08 6.65
N GLY A 168 9.12 -0.30 5.51
CA GLY A 168 8.59 0.77 4.65
C GLY A 168 7.52 1.62 5.34
N ALA A 169 6.57 0.99 6.05
CA ALA A 169 5.55 1.71 6.80
C ALA A 169 6.17 2.48 7.98
N PHE A 170 7.14 1.87 8.66
CA PHE A 170 7.89 2.54 9.73
C PHE A 170 8.65 3.77 9.22
N LYS A 171 9.29 3.70 8.05
CA LYS A 171 9.96 4.85 7.40
C LYS A 171 9.00 6.03 7.25
N TYR A 172 7.76 5.79 6.83
CA TYR A 172 6.75 6.85 6.77
C TYR A 172 6.39 7.39 8.16
N PHE A 173 6.18 6.52 9.15
CA PHE A 173 5.82 6.98 10.50
C PHE A 173 6.90 7.83 11.16
N ASP A 174 8.17 7.50 10.91
CA ASP A 174 9.34 8.22 11.37
C ASP A 174 9.53 9.54 10.62
N LYS A 175 9.67 9.49 9.30
CA LYS A 175 10.08 10.66 8.47
C LYS A 175 8.92 11.52 7.97
N LYS A 176 7.69 11.04 8.07
CA LYS A 176 6.47 11.64 7.49
C LYS A 176 6.53 11.90 5.98
N ASN A 177 7.47 11.26 5.28
CA ASN A 177 7.59 11.30 3.84
C ASN A 177 8.30 10.03 3.34
N CYS A 178 7.99 9.62 2.12
CA CYS A 178 8.60 8.43 1.51
C CYS A 178 9.65 8.72 0.47
N LYS A 179 10.06 9.98 0.31
CA LYS A 179 11.12 10.34 -0.64
C LYS A 179 12.34 9.44 -0.42
N ILE A 180 12.93 9.01 -1.53
CA ILE A 180 14.29 8.51 -1.50
C ILE A 180 15.12 9.75 -1.17
N ILE A 181 15.53 9.88 0.10
CA ILE A 181 16.69 10.71 0.37
C ILE A 181 17.79 10.01 -0.39
N LYS A 182 18.24 10.61 -1.50
CA LYS A 182 19.56 10.31 -2.02
C LYS A 182 20.49 10.74 -0.89
N ASP A 183 20.72 9.88 0.09
CA ASP A 183 21.84 10.04 0.99
C ASP A 183 23.05 10.03 0.05
N THR A 184 23.61 11.22 -0.14
CA THR A 184 24.97 11.48 -0.61
C THR A 184 25.45 10.58 -1.75
N ILE A 185 25.24 11.02 -3.00
CA ILE A 185 26.35 10.96 -3.98
C ILE A 185 27.36 12.02 -3.52
N SER A 186 28.09 11.68 -2.47
CA SER A 186 29.37 12.26 -2.13
C SER A 186 30.12 11.18 -1.38
N ASP A 187 31.20 10.73 -2.01
CA ASP A 187 32.31 9.94 -1.46
C ASP A 187 32.42 8.52 -2.03
N PHE A 188 32.69 8.45 -3.35
CA PHE A 188 33.93 7.90 -3.93
C PHE A 188 34.14 8.50 -5.33
#